data_AF-A0A7W6DLB7-F1
#
_entry.id   AF-A0A7W6DLB7-F1
#
_cell.length_a   1.000
_cell.length_b   1.000
_cell.length_c   1.000
_cell.angle_alpha   90.00
_cell.angle_beta   90.00
_cell.angle_gamma   90.00
#
_symmetry.space_group_name_H-M   'P 1'
#
loop_
_entity.id
_entity.type
_entity.pdbx_description
1 polymer ?
#
loop_
_entity_poly.entity_id
_entity_poly.type
_entity_poly.pdbx_seq_one_letter_code
_entity_poly.pdbx_strand_id
1 'polypeptide(L)' 'MSRVIHVQATEQQIETLCQKNGFRLSVVEALLSGGFRVVMLDSRDSDAFRALMKGKVIDGPVKRSSKHIARQLPTSMRRQ' A
#
# COMPACT_ATOMS: atom_id res chain seq x y z
N MET A 1 4.08 2.51 16.64
CA MET A 1 2.93 2.58 15.70
C MET A 1 3.46 2.53 14.27
N SER A 2 2.96 1.60 13.46
CA SER A 2 3.38 1.44 12.06
C SER A 2 2.60 2.40 11.17
N ARG A 3 3.28 3.06 10.23
CA ARG A 3 2.64 3.92 9.20
C ARG A 3 2.03 3.12 8.05
N VAL A 4 2.20 1.80 8.06
CA VAL A 4 1.79 0.88 7.00
C VAL A 4 0.54 0.13 7.42
N ILE A 5 -0.48 0.17 6.57
CA ILE A 5 -1.78 -0.47 6.79
C ILE A 5 -2.12 -1.26 5.53
N HIS A 6 -2.53 -2.51 5.71
CA HIS A 6 -3.06 -3.32 4.63
C HIS A 6 -4.58 -3.33 4.74
N VAL A 7 -5.27 -3.00 3.65
CA VAL A 7 -6.74 -2.92 3.63
C VAL A 7 -7.32 -3.65 2.43
N GLN A 8 -8.43 -4.34 2.66
CA GLN A 8 -9.24 -4.97 1.62
C GLN A 8 -10.30 -3.97 1.16
N ALA A 9 -9.87 -3.02 0.33
CA ALA A 9 -10.71 -2.00 -0.27
C ALA A 9 -10.27 -1.73 -1.70
N THR A 10 -11.09 -0.99 -2.46
CA THR A 10 -10.68 -0.50 -3.79
C THR A 10 -9.85 0.77 -3.63
N GLU A 11 -8.99 1.04 -4.62
CA GLU A 11 -8.20 2.28 -4.69
C GLU A 11 -9.06 3.53 -4.54
N GLN A 12 -10.19 3.59 -5.27
CA GLN A 12 -11.16 4.69 -5.18
C GLN A 12 -11.73 4.90 -3.76
N GLN A 13 -12.01 3.82 -3.03
CA GLN A 13 -12.49 3.93 -1.65
C GLN A 13 -11.40 4.50 -0.73
N ILE A 14 -10.15 4.08 -0.94
CA ILE A 14 -9.00 4.57 -0.16
C ILE A 14 -8.77 6.06 -0.45
N GLU A 15 -8.73 6.45 -1.72
CA GLU A 15 -8.53 7.83 -2.14
C GLU A 15 -9.65 8.75 -1.64
N THR A 16 -10.92 8.35 -1.82
CA THR A 16 -12.08 9.12 -1.35
C THR A 16 -12.02 9.32 0.17
N LEU A 17 -11.67 8.27 0.91
CA LEU A 17 -11.56 8.36 2.37
C LEU A 17 -10.39 9.24 2.80
N CYS A 18 -9.25 9.16 2.09
CA CYS A 18 -8.10 10.02 2.37
C CYS A 18 -8.40 11.48 2.06
N GLN A 19 -9.02 11.79 0.93
CA GLN A 19 -9.43 13.15 0.56
C GLN A 19 -10.43 13.73 1.57
N LYS A 20 -11.44 12.94 1.97
CA LYS A 20 -12.47 13.37 2.92
C LYS A 20 -11.90 13.73 4.31
N ASN A 21 -10.87 13.01 4.76
CA ASN A 21 -10.28 13.21 6.08
C ASN A 21 -8.95 14.00 6.05
N GLY A 22 -8.49 14.42 4.87
CA GLY A 22 -7.22 15.13 4.71
C GLY A 22 -5.97 14.30 5.00
N PHE A 23 -6.05 12.97 4.92
CA PHE A 23 -4.92 12.09 5.20
C PHE A 23 -3.84 12.21 4.14
N ARG A 24 -2.58 12.28 4.57
CA ARG A 24 -1.44 12.41 3.66
C ARG A 24 -0.84 11.03 3.38
N LEU A 25 -1.04 10.57 2.15
CA LEU A 25 -0.51 9.31 1.65
C LEU A 25 0.93 9.45 1.16
N SER A 26 1.77 8.47 1.49
CA SER A 26 3.10 8.33 0.92
C SER A 26 3.10 7.37 -0.26
N VAL A 27 2.46 6.20 -0.10
CA VAL A 27 2.45 5.13 -1.11
C VAL A 27 1.14 4.35 -1.01
N VAL A 28 0.55 4.00 -2.15
CA VAL A 28 -0.55 3.04 -2.26
C VAL A 28 -0.17 1.97 -3.28
N GLU A 29 -0.19 0.71 -2.87
CA GLU A 29 0.24 -0.43 -3.71
C GLU A 29 -0.76 -1.57 -3.64
N ALA A 30 -1.14 -2.11 -4.80
CA ALA A 30 -1.96 -3.33 -4.84
C ALA A 30 -1.20 -4.56 -4.31
N LEU A 31 -1.89 -5.40 -3.53
CA LEU A 31 -1.37 -6.63 -2.96
C LEU A 31 -1.76 -7.85 -3.81
N LEU A 32 -0.90 -8.87 -3.89
CA LEU A 32 -1.19 -10.11 -4.63
C LEU A 32 -2.32 -10.93 -3.98
N SER A 33 -2.46 -10.82 -2.66
CA SER A 33 -3.55 -11.45 -1.90
C SER A 33 -4.92 -10.77 -2.12
N GLY A 34 -4.97 -9.70 -2.92
CA GLY A 34 -6.10 -8.79 -2.97
C GLY A 34 -6.00 -7.68 -1.92
N GLY A 35 -6.61 -6.53 -2.24
CA GLY A 35 -6.53 -5.31 -1.43
C GLY A 35 -5.28 -4.48 -1.74
N PHE A 36 -5.00 -3.51 -0.86
CA PHE A 36 -3.96 -2.52 -1.03
C PHE A 36 -3.15 -2.32 0.26
N ARG A 37 -1.87 -2.04 0.06
CA ARG A 37 -0.95 -1.52 1.05
C ARG A 37 -0.96 -0.01 0.97
N VAL A 38 -1.35 0.61 2.06
CA VAL A 38 -1.40 2.05 2.24
C VAL A 38 -0.30 2.43 3.22
N VAL A 39 0.59 3.31 2.79
CA VAL A 39 1.62 3.91 3.63
C VAL A 39 1.27 5.37 3.83
N MET A 40 1.08 5.76 5.08
CA MET A 40 0.81 7.15 5.43
C MET A 40 2.10 7.91 5.76
N LEU A 41 2.08 9.22 5.55
CA LEU A 41 3.19 10.11 5.91
C LEU A 41 3.34 10.22 7.43
N ASP A 42 2.22 10.34 8.15
CA ASP A 42 2.16 10.47 9.61
C ASP A 42 1.58 9.23 10.29
N SER A 43 2.08 8.92 11.49
CA SER A 43 1.60 7.79 12.30
C SER A 43 0.23 8.05 12.94
N ARG A 44 -0.14 9.30 13.21
CA ARG A 44 -1.45 9.67 13.76
C ARG A 44 -2.54 9.45 12.73
N ASP A 45 -2.30 9.89 11.49
CA ASP A 45 -3.17 9.64 10.35
C ASP A 45 -3.35 8.13 10.12
N SER A 46 -2.27 7.36 10.26
CA SER A 46 -2.34 5.90 10.13
C SER A 46 -3.24 5.25 11.19
N ASP A 47 -3.21 5.73 12.43
CA ASP A 47 -4.06 5.18 13.48
C ASP A 47 -5.54 5.53 13.25
N ALA A 48 -5.81 6.79 12.87
CA ALA A 48 -7.15 7.25 12.51
C ALA A 48 -7.72 6.49 11.30
N PHE A 49 -6.91 6.31 10.25
CA PHE A 49 -7.29 5.53 9.07
C PHE A 49 -7.56 4.07 9.44
N ARG A 50 -6.72 3.47 10.28
CA ARG A 50 -6.91 2.09 10.75
C ARG A 50 -8.22 1.95 11.54
N ALA A 51 -8.57 2.93 12.36
CA ALA A 51 -9.84 2.95 13.11
C ALA A 51 -11.05 3.03 12.16
N LEU A 52 -10.99 3.90 11.14
CA LEU A 52 -12.06 4.04 10.15
C LEU A 52 -12.22 2.78 9.28
N MET A 53 -11.11 2.12 8.96
CA MET A 53 -11.09 0.93 8.10
C MET A 53 -11.08 -0.39 8.88
N LYS A 54 -11.32 -0.38 10.20
CA LYS A 54 -11.13 -1.54 11.10
C LYS A 54 -11.75 -2.85 10.59
N GLY A 55 -12.92 -2.80 9.97
CA GLY A 55 -13.59 -3.98 9.39
C GLY A 55 -13.02 -4.49 8.06
N LYS A 56 -12.06 -3.77 7.47
CA LYS A 56 -11.41 -4.06 6.19
C LYS A 56 -9.89 -4.17 6.34
N VAL A 57 -9.34 -4.07 7.55
CA VAL A 57 -7.90 -4.23 7.78
C VAL A 57 -7.54 -5.70 7.57
N ILE A 58 -6.54 -5.95 6.73
CA ILE A 58 -5.97 -7.28 6.53
C ILE A 58 -4.97 -7.51 7.66
N ASP A 59 -5.36 -8.33 8.63
CA ASP A 59 -4.50 -8.75 9.73
C ASP A 59 -3.68 -10.00 9.32
N GLY A 60 -2.43 -10.09 9.78
CA GLY A 60 -1.53 -11.21 9.45
C GLY A 60 -0.51 -10.98 8.31
N PRO A 61 0.24 -12.03 7.91
CA PRO A 61 1.34 -11.93 6.96
C PRO A 61 0.83 -11.71 5.53
N VAL A 62 1.01 -10.49 5.02
CA VAL A 62 0.62 -10.11 3.66
C VAL A 62 1.78 -10.36 2.69
N LYS A 63 1.55 -11.20 1.67
CA LYS A 63 2.48 -11.35 0.53
C LYS A 63 2.40 -10.12 -0.36
N ARG A 64 3.46 -9.32 -0.35
CA ARG A 64 3.60 -8.13 -1.20
C ARG A 64 3.74 -8.54 -2.66
N SER A 65 3.13 -7.78 -3.56
CA SER A 65 3.46 -7.89 -4.98
C SER A 65 4.89 -7.38 -5.18
N SER A 66 5.74 -8.17 -5.83
CA SER A 66 7.07 -7.74 -6.24
C SER A 66 6.95 -6.75 -7.40
N LYS A 67 6.42 -5.54 -7.15
CA LYS A 67 6.45 -4.45 -8.15
C LYS A 67 7.85 -3.83 -8.31
N HIS A 68 8.85 -4.30 -7.56
CA HIS A 68 10.25 -4.22 -7.98
C HIS A 68 10.57 -5.31 -9.01
N ILE A 69 9.90 -5.29 -10.18
CA ILE A 69 10.62 -5.73 -11.38
C ILE A 69 11.61 -4.61 -11.62
N ALA A 70 12.81 -4.76 -11.06
CA ALA A 70 13.98 -4.14 -11.63
C ALA A 70 13.87 -4.41 -13.13
N ARG A 71 13.86 -3.35 -13.95
CA ARG A 71 14.18 -3.48 -15.37
C ARG A 71 15.55 -4.15 -15.38
N GLN A 72 15.61 -5.47 -15.46
CA GLN A 72 16.84 -6.16 -15.81
C GLN A 72 17.17 -5.63 -17.19
N LEU A 73 18.21 -4.79 -17.29
CA LEU A 73 18.78 -4.48 -18.58
C LEU A 73 19.09 -5.82 -19.25
N PRO A 74 18.69 -6.02 -20.52
CA PRO A 74 19.01 -7.25 -21.21
C PRO A 74 20.52 -7.46 -21.17
N THR A 75 20.93 -8.66 -20.77
CA THR A 75 22.32 -9.13 -20.68
C THR A 75 22.97 -9.31 -22.07
N SER A 76 22.50 -8.63 -23.12
CA SER A 76 23.03 -8.76 -24.49
C SER A 76 24.34 -8.01 -24.72
N MET A 77 24.92 -7.37 -23.72
CA MET A 77 26.27 -6.76 -23.79
C MET A 77 27.36 -7.64 -23.15
N ARG A 78 27.36 -8.95 -23.43
CA ARG A 78 28.53 -9.78 -23.10
C ARG A 78 28.71 -10.97 -24.04
N ARG A 79 29.44 -10.75 -25.13
CA ARG A 79 30.43 -11.65 -25.77
C ARG A 79 30.89 -10.96 -27.07
N GLN A 80 32.11 -10.42 -27.04
CA GLN A 80 33.36 -10.96 -27.59
C GLN A 80 33.52 -10.57 -29.06
#